data_AF-A0A225V9H1-F1
#
_entry.id   AF-A0A225V9H1-F1
#
_cell.length_a   1.000
_cell.length_b   1.000
_cell.length_c   1.000
_cell.angle_alpha   90.00
_cell.angle_beta   90.00
_cell.angle_gamma   90.00
#
_symmetry.space_group_name_H-M   'P 1'
#
loop_
_entity.id
_entity.type
_entity.pdbx_description
1 polymer ?
#
loop_
_entity_poly.entity_id
_entity_poly.type
_entity_poly.pdbx_seq_one_letter_code
_entity_poly.pdbx_strand_id
1 'polypeptide(L)'
;CCIEGKVKLPPRREAPRKLRLLFNNPVFMKSIRAYNNVSAFTSIGATRSEPLRVDESVTRRGIYNFRVMGTVCHRMGSLLPPPGGKRTFAQIYPGGKRLIHINDPDSPVRVASRIRMTDGLSAEFLGDLDEVMEQYNSYVQQFLHAREILIERSRPVLETA
;
A
#
# COMPACT_ATOMS: atom_id res chain seq x y z
N CYS A 1 -1.04 -3.96 32.37
CA CYS A 1 -0.89 -5.03 31.35
C CYS A 1 0.44 -4.97 30.58
N CYS A 2 1.22 -3.88 30.63
CA CYS A 2 2.65 -3.87 30.24
C CYS A 2 3.50 -3.47 31.46
N ILE A 3 4.61 -4.19 31.72
CA ILE A 3 5.50 -3.99 32.87
C ILE A 3 4.72 -3.77 34.17
N GLU A 4 3.81 -4.70 34.51
CA GLU A 4 3.03 -4.65 35.75
C GLU A 4 2.22 -3.35 35.96
N GLY A 5 1.91 -2.61 34.89
CA GLY A 5 1.16 -1.36 34.97
C GLY A 5 2.01 -0.11 35.26
N LYS A 6 3.35 -0.25 35.31
CA LYS A 6 4.29 0.88 35.39
C LYS A 6 4.29 1.75 34.13
N VAL A 7 3.82 1.19 33.01
CA VAL A 7 3.60 1.94 31.77
C VAL A 7 2.11 2.30 31.65
N LYS A 8 1.81 3.60 31.74
CA LYS A 8 0.52 4.15 31.35
C LYS A 8 0.59 4.55 29.88
N LEU A 9 -0.06 3.76 29.02
CA LEU A 9 -0.22 4.14 27.62
C LEU A 9 -1.22 5.30 27.50
N PRO A 10 -1.03 6.20 26.53
CA PRO A 10 -2.05 7.20 26.22
C PRO A 10 -3.37 6.50 25.85
N PRO A 11 -4.52 7.18 26.04
CA PRO A 11 -5.81 6.67 25.60
C PRO A 11 -5.75 6.25 24.13
N ARG A 12 -6.41 5.14 23.80
CA ARG A 12 -6.50 4.69 22.41
C ARG A 12 -7.18 5.78 21.59
N ARG A 13 -6.53 6.19 20.51
CA ARG A 13 -7.18 7.03 19.50
C ARG A 13 -8.33 6.26 18.88
N GLU A 14 -9.47 6.92 18.75
CA GLU A 14 -10.61 6.34 18.08
C GLU A 14 -10.29 6.15 16.59
N ALA A 15 -10.59 4.96 16.06
CA ALA A 15 -10.39 4.68 14.65
C ALA A 15 -11.39 5.49 13.80
N PRO A 16 -10.99 5.95 12.60
CA PRO A 16 -11.90 6.65 11.69
C PRO A 16 -13.20 5.87 11.46
N ARG A 17 -14.33 6.60 11.40
CA ARG A 17 -15.68 6.00 11.30
C ARG A 17 -15.79 5.01 10.15
N LYS A 18 -15.29 5.37 8.96
CA LYS A 18 -15.29 4.50 7.77
C LYS A 18 -14.56 3.19 8.01
N LEU A 19 -13.36 3.25 8.61
CA LEU A 19 -12.57 2.07 8.92
C LEU A 19 -13.28 1.13 9.91
N ARG A 20 -13.99 1.70 10.91
CA ARG A 20 -14.82 0.93 11.84
C ARG A 20 -16.00 0.24 11.15
N LEU A 21 -16.66 0.92 10.22
CA LEU A 21 -17.76 0.34 9.44
C LEU A 21 -17.27 -0.83 8.58
N LEU A 22 -16.12 -0.67 7.91
CA LEU A 22 -15.49 -1.75 7.16
C LEU A 22 -15.11 -2.94 8.05
N PHE A 23 -14.51 -2.69 9.21
CA PHE A 23 -14.11 -3.75 10.14
C PHE A 23 -15.29 -4.58 10.65
N ASN A 24 -16.47 -3.97 10.80
CA ASN A 24 -17.69 -4.65 11.21
C ASN A 24 -18.48 -5.27 10.04
N ASN A 25 -18.02 -5.11 8.79
CA ASN A 25 -18.67 -5.68 7.62
C ASN A 25 -18.14 -7.09 7.33
N PRO A 26 -18.97 -8.14 7.38
CA PRO A 26 -18.52 -9.53 7.19
C PRO A 26 -18.00 -9.80 5.77
N VAL A 27 -18.52 -9.10 4.76
CA VAL A 27 -18.06 -9.23 3.36
C VAL A 27 -16.65 -8.66 3.22
N PHE A 28 -16.39 -7.50 3.82
CA PHE A 28 -15.05 -6.93 3.88
C PHE A 28 -14.08 -7.86 4.62
N MET A 29 -14.48 -8.35 5.79
CA MET A 29 -13.65 -9.20 6.64
C MET A 29 -13.27 -10.52 5.96
N LYS A 30 -14.15 -11.09 5.11
CA LYS A 30 -13.83 -12.29 4.31
C LYS A 30 -12.62 -12.08 3.41
N SER A 31 -12.41 -10.86 2.90
CA SER A 31 -11.34 -10.49 1.97
C SER A 31 -10.31 -9.53 2.58
N ILE A 32 -10.28 -9.34 3.90
CA ILE A 32 -9.41 -8.33 4.56
C ILE A 32 -7.93 -8.45 4.18
N ARG A 33 -7.43 -9.67 3.99
CA ARG A 33 -6.04 -9.90 3.55
C ARG A 33 -5.78 -9.35 2.15
N ALA A 34 -6.73 -9.53 1.23
CA ALA A 34 -6.61 -9.01 -0.13
C ALA A 34 -6.59 -7.48 -0.11
N TYR A 35 -7.48 -6.84 0.66
CA TYR A 35 -7.51 -5.38 0.84
C TYR A 35 -6.20 -4.84 1.45
N ASN A 36 -5.68 -5.50 2.49
CA ASN A 36 -4.41 -5.10 3.10
C ASN A 36 -3.24 -5.22 2.12
N ASN A 37 -3.20 -6.29 1.32
CA ASN A 37 -2.13 -6.52 0.35
C ASN A 37 -2.12 -5.46 -0.77
N VAL A 38 -3.28 -5.12 -1.33
CA VAL A 38 -3.36 -4.10 -2.41
C VAL A 38 -3.21 -2.67 -1.91
N SER A 39 -3.32 -2.45 -0.59
CA SER A 39 -3.14 -1.15 0.06
C SER A 39 -1.79 -1.00 0.76
N ALA A 40 -0.94 -2.04 0.72
CA ALA A 40 0.39 -1.99 1.31
C ALA A 40 1.29 -0.97 0.57
N PHE A 41 2.26 -0.41 1.27
CA PHE A 41 3.28 0.48 0.68
C PHE A 41 4.50 -0.27 0.19
N THR A 42 4.74 -1.47 0.71
CA THR A 42 5.89 -2.30 0.37
C THR A 42 5.43 -3.67 -0.12
N SER A 43 6.04 -4.16 -1.20
CA SER A 43 5.90 -5.54 -1.65
C SER A 43 7.16 -6.32 -1.32
N ILE A 44 7.02 -7.59 -0.97
CA ILE A 44 8.14 -8.52 -0.76
C ILE A 44 8.66 -9.07 -2.11
N GLY A 45 8.06 -8.65 -3.23
CA GLY A 45 8.50 -9.05 -4.58
C GLY A 45 8.07 -10.46 -4.99
N ALA A 46 7.27 -11.16 -4.17
CA ALA A 46 6.62 -12.41 -4.57
C ALA A 46 5.72 -12.20 -5.78
N THR A 47 5.85 -13.04 -6.79
CA THR A 47 4.89 -13.13 -7.90
C THR A 47 4.38 -14.56 -8.04
N ARG A 48 3.35 -14.76 -8.87
CA ARG A 48 2.87 -16.13 -9.18
C ARG A 48 3.95 -16.96 -9.89
N SER A 49 4.82 -16.32 -10.66
CA SER A 49 5.91 -16.93 -11.41
C SER A 49 7.20 -17.06 -10.60
N GLU A 50 7.40 -16.21 -9.60
CA GLU A 50 8.54 -16.24 -8.69
C GLU A 50 8.02 -16.24 -7.24
N PRO A 51 7.66 -17.42 -6.72
CA PRO A 51 7.25 -17.53 -5.32
C PRO A 51 8.43 -17.20 -4.41
N LEU A 52 8.13 -16.63 -3.24
CA LEU A 52 9.16 -16.51 -2.20
C LEU A 52 9.69 -17.91 -1.89
N ARG A 53 11.02 -18.03 -1.73
CA ARG A 53 11.61 -19.23 -1.14
C ARG A 53 11.23 -19.25 0.34
N VAL A 54 10.19 -20.00 0.67
CA VAL A 54 9.68 -20.15 2.02
C VAL A 54 10.30 -21.39 2.64
N ASP A 55 10.80 -21.27 3.86
CA ASP A 55 11.21 -22.43 4.64
C ASP A 55 9.96 -23.16 5.16
N GLU A 56 9.58 -24.24 4.48
CA GLU A 56 8.38 -25.02 4.78
C GLU A 56 8.41 -25.67 6.17
N SER A 57 9.59 -25.81 6.79
CA SER A 57 9.71 -26.32 8.17
C SER A 57 9.11 -25.36 9.22
N VAL A 58 8.96 -24.08 8.87
CA VAL A 58 8.40 -23.03 9.72
C VAL A 58 6.90 -22.86 9.48
N THR A 59 6.40 -23.23 8.30
CA THR A 59 5.00 -23.16 7.91
C THR A 59 4.20 -24.29 8.55
N ARG A 60 3.97 -24.21 9.87
CA ARG A 60 3.11 -25.17 10.59
C ARG A 60 1.62 -24.81 10.43
N ARG A 61 0.74 -25.79 10.67
CA ARG A 61 -0.72 -25.58 10.75
C ARG A 61 -1.02 -24.44 11.73
N GLY A 62 -1.62 -23.34 11.23
CA GLY A 62 -1.89 -22.13 12.03
C GLY A 62 -1.73 -20.85 11.21
N ILE A 63 -1.32 -19.76 11.87
CA ILE A 63 -1.03 -18.47 11.21
C ILE A 63 0.11 -18.69 10.21
N TYR A 64 -0.09 -18.23 8.96
CA TYR A 64 0.94 -18.31 7.92
C TYR A 64 2.19 -17.56 8.36
N ASN A 65 3.21 -18.31 8.77
CA ASN A 65 4.50 -17.78 9.16
C ASN A 65 5.51 -18.16 8.07
N PHE A 66 6.18 -17.16 7.51
CA PHE A 66 7.39 -17.36 6.73
C PHE A 66 8.55 -16.68 7.44
N ARG A 67 9.72 -17.32 7.39
CA ARG A 67 10.94 -16.77 7.97
C ARG A 67 11.77 -16.14 6.86
N VAL A 68 12.02 -14.84 6.96
CA VAL A 68 13.02 -14.15 6.13
C VAL A 68 14.34 -14.15 6.91
N MET A 69 15.40 -14.72 6.33
CA MET A 69 16.75 -14.67 6.90
C MET A 69 17.57 -13.61 6.16
N GLY A 70 18.26 -12.75 6.91
CA GLY A 70 19.01 -11.60 6.39
C GLY A 70 18.27 -10.27 6.57
N THR A 71 18.69 -9.25 5.82
CA THR A 71 18.11 -7.90 5.88
C THR A 71 17.01 -7.74 4.85
N VAL A 72 15.81 -7.36 5.29
CA VAL A 72 14.73 -6.92 4.38
C VAL A 72 15.05 -5.50 3.92
N CYS A 73 15.68 -5.36 2.76
CA CYS A 73 15.88 -4.06 2.13
C CYS A 73 14.68 -3.73 1.25
N HIS A 74 14.10 -2.55 1.40
CA HIS A 74 13.12 -2.07 0.43
C HIS A 74 13.89 -1.80 -0.88
N ARG A 75 13.67 -2.64 -1.90
CA ARG A 75 14.19 -2.39 -3.25
C ARG A 75 13.30 -1.37 -3.96
N MET A 76 13.14 -0.19 -3.35
CA MET A 76 12.51 0.94 -4.00
C MET A 76 13.42 1.35 -5.15
N GLY A 77 12.91 1.29 -6.38
CA GLY A 77 13.52 2.02 -7.47
C GLY A 77 13.35 3.53 -7.26
N SER A 78 13.65 4.31 -8.31
CA SER A 78 13.26 5.73 -8.36
C SER A 78 11.78 5.89 -7.99
N LEU A 79 11.45 6.95 -7.26
CA LEU A 79 10.06 7.30 -6.94
C LEU A 79 9.27 7.55 -8.24
N LEU A 80 9.89 8.10 -9.28
CA LEU A 80 9.31 8.15 -10.63
C LEU A 80 9.70 6.90 -11.42
N PRO A 81 8.83 6.34 -12.28
CA PRO A 81 9.28 5.29 -13.20
C PRO A 81 10.35 5.85 -14.15
N PRO A 82 11.35 5.04 -14.52
CA PRO A 82 12.25 5.40 -15.61
C PRO A 82 11.47 5.52 -16.93
N PRO A 83 11.92 6.35 -17.89
CA PRO A 83 11.29 6.45 -19.21
C PRO A 83 11.15 5.07 -19.87
N GLY A 84 9.93 4.70 -20.26
CA GLY A 84 9.63 3.38 -20.85
C GLY A 84 9.74 2.19 -19.90
N GLY A 85 10.09 2.39 -18.63
CA GLY A 85 10.27 1.33 -17.65
C GLY A 85 8.97 0.70 -17.16
N LYS A 86 9.05 -0.59 -16.78
CA LYS A 86 7.95 -1.28 -16.10
C LYS A 86 7.75 -0.68 -14.70
N ARG A 87 6.55 -0.17 -14.49
CA ARG A 87 6.05 0.41 -13.24
C ARG A 87 6.14 -0.58 -12.08
N THR A 88 6.68 -0.16 -10.94
CA THR A 88 6.81 -0.97 -9.71
C THR A 88 5.99 -0.41 -8.55
N PHE A 89 5.80 -1.22 -7.52
CA PHE A 89 5.07 -0.88 -6.30
C PHE A 89 5.65 0.39 -5.63
N ALA A 90 4.78 1.21 -5.01
CA ALA A 90 5.12 2.46 -4.33
C ALA A 90 5.65 3.63 -5.20
N GLN A 91 5.72 3.50 -6.52
CA GLN A 91 6.14 4.60 -7.40
C GLN A 91 5.03 5.66 -7.58
N ILE A 92 5.49 6.89 -7.77
CA ILE A 92 4.81 8.15 -8.03
C ILE A 92 4.77 8.40 -9.55
N TYR A 93 3.63 8.81 -10.10
CA TYR A 93 3.45 8.99 -11.54
C TYR A 93 3.03 10.42 -11.93
N PRO A 94 3.81 11.11 -12.77
CA PRO A 94 3.38 12.30 -13.51
C PRO A 94 2.83 11.86 -14.88
N GLY A 95 1.53 12.03 -15.11
CA GLY A 95 0.92 11.76 -16.43
C GLY A 95 0.34 10.34 -16.57
N GLY A 96 -0.86 10.30 -17.16
CA GLY A 96 -1.82 9.21 -17.01
C GLY A 96 -1.58 7.89 -17.77
N LYS A 97 -2.51 6.98 -17.46
CA LYS A 97 -2.87 5.68 -18.06
C LYS A 97 -1.85 4.53 -17.99
N ARG A 98 -2.18 3.62 -17.06
CA ARG A 98 -1.87 2.18 -16.91
C ARG A 98 -0.91 1.80 -15.76
N LEU A 99 -1.56 1.43 -14.66
CA LEU A 99 -1.27 0.34 -13.68
C LEU A 99 -0.35 0.64 -12.46
N ILE A 100 -0.92 0.25 -11.31
CA ILE A 100 -0.51 0.22 -9.88
C ILE A 100 -0.15 1.58 -9.27
N HIS A 101 -1.21 2.35 -9.02
CA HIS A 101 -1.21 3.69 -8.45
C HIS A 101 -1.51 3.64 -6.94
N ILE A 102 -0.49 3.62 -6.08
CA ILE A 102 -0.72 3.89 -4.65
C ILE A 102 -0.71 5.40 -4.37
N ASN A 103 0.02 6.18 -5.18
CA ASN A 103 0.30 7.61 -4.97
C ASN A 103 -0.21 8.53 -6.10
N ASP A 104 -1.25 8.11 -6.83
CA ASP A 104 -1.91 8.98 -7.81
C ASP A 104 -2.84 9.95 -7.07
N PRO A 105 -2.90 11.25 -7.39
CA PRO A 105 -3.80 12.18 -6.71
C PRO A 105 -5.29 11.84 -6.94
N ASP A 106 -5.63 11.12 -8.01
CA ASP A 106 -7.00 10.77 -8.35
C ASP A 106 -7.42 9.44 -7.68
N SER A 107 -8.28 9.53 -6.66
CA SER A 107 -8.79 8.37 -5.91
C SER A 107 -9.46 7.31 -6.81
N PRO A 108 -10.40 7.66 -7.71
CA PRO A 108 -10.91 6.74 -8.73
C PRO A 108 -9.83 5.96 -9.51
N VAL A 109 -8.72 6.61 -9.89
CA VAL A 109 -7.61 5.96 -10.59
C VAL A 109 -6.88 4.98 -9.67
N ARG A 110 -6.65 5.34 -8.39
CA ARG A 110 -6.07 4.45 -7.37
C ARG A 110 -6.94 3.20 -7.18
N VAL A 111 -8.24 3.38 -6.99
CA VAL A 111 -9.21 2.28 -6.80
C VAL A 111 -9.27 1.38 -8.02
N ALA A 112 -9.44 1.94 -9.22
CA ALA A 112 -9.46 1.18 -10.47
C ALA A 112 -8.15 0.43 -10.71
N SER A 113 -7.04 0.96 -10.21
CA SER A 113 -5.78 0.25 -10.29
C SER A 113 -5.70 -0.95 -9.34
N ARG A 114 -6.14 -0.79 -8.09
CA ARG A 114 -6.07 -1.85 -7.06
C ARG A 114 -7.04 -2.99 -7.35
N ILE A 115 -8.23 -2.69 -7.91
CA ILE A 115 -9.23 -3.72 -8.23
C ILE A 115 -8.72 -4.74 -9.26
N ARG A 116 -7.77 -4.36 -10.13
CA ARG A 116 -7.17 -5.25 -11.14
C ARG A 116 -6.01 -6.10 -10.60
N MET A 117 -5.62 -5.93 -9.33
CA MET A 117 -4.47 -6.63 -8.76
C MET A 117 -4.81 -8.04 -8.28
N THR A 118 -6.04 -8.23 -7.80
CA THR A 118 -6.54 -9.52 -7.31
C THR A 118 -8.05 -9.54 -7.40
N ASP A 119 -8.61 -10.73 -7.62
CA ASP A 119 -10.05 -10.94 -7.66
C ASP A 119 -10.69 -10.80 -6.27
N GLY A 120 -12.00 -10.57 -6.24
CA GLY A 120 -12.79 -10.53 -5.00
C GLY A 120 -12.71 -9.22 -4.21
N LEU A 121 -12.26 -8.13 -4.86
CA LEU A 121 -12.26 -6.78 -4.31
C LEU A 121 -13.50 -5.99 -4.75
N SER A 122 -14.03 -5.19 -3.83
CA SER A 122 -15.10 -4.22 -4.07
C SER A 122 -14.49 -2.84 -4.27
N ALA A 123 -14.91 -2.15 -5.33
CA ALA A 123 -14.52 -0.76 -5.58
C ALA A 123 -14.96 0.18 -4.45
N GLU A 124 -16.13 -0.08 -3.85
CA GLU A 124 -16.66 0.69 -2.73
C GLU A 124 -15.75 0.59 -1.50
N PHE A 125 -15.40 -0.63 -1.09
CA PHE A 125 -14.52 -0.83 0.06
C PHE A 125 -13.10 -0.30 -0.19
N LEU A 126 -12.61 -0.40 -1.43
CA LEU A 126 -11.35 0.24 -1.80
C LEU A 126 -11.42 1.75 -1.73
N GLY A 127 -12.53 2.37 -2.17
CA GLY A 127 -12.73 3.81 -2.07
C GLY A 127 -12.73 4.29 -0.62
N ASP A 128 -13.45 3.59 0.26
CA ASP A 128 -13.47 3.93 1.69
C ASP A 128 -12.08 3.77 2.35
N LEU A 129 -11.35 2.70 2.02
CA LEU A 129 -9.98 2.52 2.51
C LEU A 129 -9.05 3.61 2.00
N ASP A 130 -9.19 3.97 0.73
CA ASP A 130 -8.35 4.96 0.07
C ASP A 130 -8.56 6.36 0.65
N GLU A 131 -9.80 6.75 0.94
CA GLU A 131 -10.13 7.99 1.62
C GLU A 131 -9.56 8.02 3.05
N VAL A 132 -9.70 6.92 3.81
CA VAL A 132 -9.12 6.82 5.15
C VAL A 132 -7.60 6.94 5.10
N MET A 133 -6.97 6.33 4.11
CA MET A 133 -5.53 6.37 3.91
C MET A 133 -5.07 7.80 3.60
N GLU A 134 -5.69 8.48 2.64
CA GLU A 134 -5.35 9.86 2.28
C GLU A 134 -5.54 10.83 3.46
N GLN A 135 -6.63 10.70 4.21
CA GLN A 135 -6.97 11.62 5.29
C GLN A 135 -6.13 11.40 6.55
N TYR A 136 -5.83 10.16 6.93
CA TYR A 136 -5.28 9.85 8.26
C TYR A 136 -3.88 9.22 8.24
N ASN A 137 -3.40 8.69 7.11
CA ASN A 137 -2.10 8.03 7.05
C ASN A 137 -1.00 9.03 6.68
N SER A 138 -0.15 9.37 7.65
CA SER A 138 0.95 10.32 7.48
C SER A 138 1.96 9.90 6.40
N TYR A 139 2.11 8.61 6.14
CA TYR A 139 2.98 8.14 5.05
C TYR A 139 2.36 8.45 3.69
N VAL A 140 1.06 8.22 3.49
CA VAL A 140 0.36 8.60 2.23
C VAL A 140 0.59 10.08 1.94
N GLN A 141 0.43 10.92 2.96
CA GLN A 141 0.62 12.37 2.85
C GLN A 141 2.06 12.74 2.47
N GLN A 142 3.05 12.11 3.09
CA GLN A 142 4.47 12.32 2.73
C GLN A 142 4.77 11.90 1.29
N PHE A 143 4.22 10.79 0.81
CA PHE A 143 4.40 10.33 -0.58
C PHE A 143 3.72 11.26 -1.58
N LEU A 144 2.51 11.75 -1.29
CA LEU A 144 1.82 12.74 -2.12
C LEU A 144 2.58 14.07 -2.17
N HIS A 145 3.13 14.53 -1.05
CA HIS A 145 3.95 15.74 -1.02
C HIS A 145 5.27 15.58 -1.78
N ALA A 146 5.97 14.44 -1.60
CA ALA A 146 7.19 14.15 -2.35
C ALA A 146 6.93 14.14 -3.87
N ARG A 147 5.74 13.70 -4.30
CA ARG A 147 5.30 13.76 -5.70
C ARG A 147 5.22 15.19 -6.21
N GLU A 148 4.57 16.08 -5.47
CA GLU A 148 4.43 17.49 -5.86
C GLU A 148 5.80 18.13 -6.11
N ILE A 149 6.73 17.94 -5.17
CA ILE A 149 8.11 18.41 -5.28
C ILE A 149 8.80 17.85 -6.54
N LEU A 150 8.64 16.55 -6.79
CA LEU A 150 9.25 15.91 -7.96
C LEU A 150 8.68 16.43 -9.28
N ILE A 151 7.38 16.67 -9.36
CA ILE A 151 6.73 17.24 -10.55
C ILE A 151 7.22 18.65 -10.80
N GLU A 152 7.25 19.49 -9.77
CA GLU A 152 7.74 20.87 -9.86
C GLU A 152 9.19 20.92 -10.34
N ARG A 153 10.05 20.07 -9.79
CA ARG A 153 11.47 19.96 -10.20
C ARG A 153 11.65 19.37 -11.60
N SER A 154 10.68 18.63 -12.12
CA SER A 154 10.73 18.04 -13.47
C SER A 154 10.20 18.99 -14.56
N ARG A 155 9.48 20.05 -14.18
CA ARG A 155 8.90 21.04 -15.10
C ARG A 155 9.94 21.73 -16.02
N PRO A 156 11.16 22.10 -15.56
CA PRO A 156 12.15 22.73 -16.44
C PRO A 156 12.72 21.80 -17.52
N VAL A 157 12.63 20.47 -17.34
CA VAL A 157 13.19 19.48 -18.29
C VAL A 157 12.21 19.15 -19.42
N LEU A 158 10.91 19.39 -19.21
CA LEU A 158 9.85 19.12 -20.19
C LEU A 158 9.54 20.31 -21.11
N GLU A 159 9.91 21.54 -20.72
CA GLU A 159 9.72 22.74 -21.55
C GLU A 159 10.87 23.00 -22.53
N THR A 160 11.97 22.27 -22.41
CA THR A 160 13.14 22.34 -23.31
C THR A 160 13.28 21.15 -24.27
N ALA A 161 12.26 20.28 -24.37
CA ALA A 161 12.24 19.09 -25.24
C ALA A 161 11.23 19.22 -26.37
#